data_AF-A0A4P9IZ77-F1
#
_entry.id   AF-A0A4P9IZ77-F1
#
_cell.length_a   1.000
_cell.length_b   1.000
_cell.length_c   1.000
_cell.angle_alpha   90.00
_cell.angle_beta   90.00
_cell.angle_gamma   90.00
#
_symmetry.space_group_name_H-M   'P 1'
#
loop_
_entity.id
_entity.type
_entity.pdbx_description
1 polymer ?
#
loop_
_entity_poly.entity_id
_entity_poly.type
_entity_poly.pdbx_seq_one_letter_code
_entity_poly.pdbx_strand_id
1 'polypeptide(L)'
;MKNVLLIVTGASPQVLTETLFALYQQGKPIPEEIFVITTKSTKPMLTNGLFEQGHLAKLIADYKLPNIKLPDENIWLIEDDKGQPINDAKSEIEQTYMADFITRKVFELTNKNDISIHASIAGGRKTMAFYLGYAMSLLGREQDSLSHVFVNNEFEFVRDFYYPTPYDHIIDGKNGTQVNCINAKVTLAEIPFVRMRQSIDETLIANMQSASFSQTVASLNSAHKKDLTLEVNAKAKTLTFAGIEIKLTAKETAFYLWLNQYSQSEHKKLVVGRDFEESLRYSKEYLMLLQQNSSDLRIFRDTFGIEPEDFRDGLHSNLKVMEKTFVQQTCSRIKSKINKVLPNELAKKIAIDSNNQSFETSYWLSAVTHNIKINITA
;
A
#
# COMPACT_ATOMS: atom_id res chain seq x y z
N MET A 1 -17.90 11.14 -25.31
CA MET A 1 -17.14 10.54 -24.19
C MET A 1 -15.73 10.30 -24.69
N LYS A 2 -14.74 10.90 -24.04
CA LYS A 2 -13.32 10.83 -24.44
C LYS A 2 -12.71 9.52 -23.97
N ASN A 3 -12.00 8.80 -24.83
CA ASN A 3 -11.32 7.56 -24.43
C ASN A 3 -9.90 7.89 -23.95
N VAL A 4 -9.49 7.34 -22.81
CA VAL A 4 -8.14 7.50 -22.28
C VAL A 4 -7.51 6.13 -22.02
N LEU A 5 -6.21 6.01 -22.25
CA LEU A 5 -5.44 4.82 -21.88
C LEU A 5 -4.72 5.10 -20.56
N LEU A 6 -4.97 4.30 -19.54
CA LEU A 6 -4.18 4.26 -18.32
C LEU A 6 -3.30 3.00 -18.36
N ILE A 7 -1.99 3.16 -18.38
CA ILE A 7 -1.07 2.02 -18.49
C ILE A 7 0.02 2.09 -17.42
N VAL A 8 0.30 0.95 -16.79
CA VAL A 8 1.48 0.78 -15.95
C VAL A 8 2.65 0.31 -16.82
N THR A 9 3.82 0.94 -16.68
CA THR A 9 5.00 0.59 -17.47
C THR A 9 6.24 0.41 -16.60
N GLY A 10 7.09 -0.53 -17.02
CA GLY A 10 8.37 -0.84 -16.37
C GLY A 10 9.52 -0.57 -17.33
N ALA A 11 10.49 -1.48 -17.35
CA ALA A 11 11.62 -1.41 -18.28
C ALA A 11 11.23 -1.68 -19.75
N SER A 12 10.00 -2.07 -20.04
CA SER A 12 9.55 -2.37 -21.40
C SER A 12 8.53 -1.32 -21.86
N PRO A 13 8.94 -0.23 -22.52
CA PRO A 13 7.99 0.74 -23.09
C PRO A 13 7.17 0.21 -24.27
N GLN A 14 7.63 -0.87 -24.90
CA GLN A 14 7.00 -1.53 -26.05
C GLN A 14 5.54 -1.88 -25.78
N VAL A 15 5.21 -2.27 -24.54
CA VAL A 15 3.84 -2.64 -24.13
C VAL A 15 2.82 -1.54 -24.39
N LEU A 16 3.23 -0.26 -24.43
CA LEU A 16 2.36 0.86 -24.77
C LEU A 16 2.01 0.85 -26.26
N THR A 17 3.01 0.74 -27.14
CA THR A 17 2.79 0.68 -28.59
C THR A 17 2.10 -0.61 -29.01
N GLU A 18 2.42 -1.74 -28.38
CA GLU A 18 1.70 -3.00 -28.54
C GLU A 18 0.23 -2.87 -28.16
N THR A 19 -0.07 -2.23 -27.02
CA THR A 19 -1.46 -1.99 -26.58
C THR A 19 -2.22 -1.13 -27.60
N LEU A 20 -1.63 -0.02 -28.05
CA LEU A 20 -2.25 0.88 -29.03
C LEU A 20 -2.47 0.20 -30.39
N PHE A 21 -1.48 -0.56 -30.87
CA PHE A 21 -1.61 -1.34 -32.08
C PHE A 21 -2.74 -2.37 -31.96
N ALA A 22 -2.83 -3.08 -30.83
CA ALA A 22 -3.85 -4.10 -30.63
C ALA A 22 -5.25 -3.50 -30.52
N LEU A 23 -5.41 -2.32 -29.91
CA LEU A 23 -6.66 -1.56 -29.91
C LEU A 23 -7.10 -1.24 -31.35
N TYR A 24 -6.19 -0.71 -32.16
CA TYR A 24 -6.44 -0.44 -33.58
C TYR A 24 -6.82 -1.70 -34.36
N GLN A 25 -6.02 -2.75 -34.27
CA GLN A 25 -6.18 -3.98 -35.03
C GLN A 25 -7.50 -4.70 -34.71
N GLN A 26 -7.98 -4.56 -33.47
CA GLN A 26 -9.25 -5.16 -33.02
C GLN A 26 -10.46 -4.22 -33.17
N GLY A 27 -10.29 -3.05 -33.80
CA GLY A 27 -11.38 -2.08 -34.03
C GLY A 27 -11.93 -1.45 -32.75
N LYS A 28 -11.12 -1.39 -31.68
CA LYS A 28 -11.51 -0.77 -30.41
C LYS A 28 -11.30 0.75 -30.44
N PRO A 29 -11.96 1.51 -29.55
CA PRO A 29 -11.73 2.94 -29.46
C PRO A 29 -10.26 3.27 -29.21
N ILE A 30 -9.68 4.11 -30.07
CA ILE A 30 -8.33 4.64 -29.89
C ILE A 30 -8.38 5.74 -28.82
N PRO A 31 -7.46 5.73 -27.84
CA PRO A 31 -7.42 6.78 -26.82
C PRO A 31 -7.00 8.12 -27.42
N GLU A 32 -7.63 9.20 -26.97
CA GLU A 32 -7.22 10.57 -27.29
C GLU A 32 -6.08 11.04 -26.38
N GLU A 33 -5.94 10.42 -25.21
CA GLU A 33 -4.95 10.76 -24.20
C GLU A 33 -4.46 9.51 -23.47
N ILE A 34 -3.16 9.47 -23.18
CA ILE A 34 -2.50 8.39 -22.44
C ILE A 34 -2.01 8.94 -21.11
N PHE A 35 -2.19 8.16 -20.05
CA PHE A 35 -1.59 8.31 -18.74
C PHE A 35 -0.72 7.09 -18.44
N VAL A 36 0.52 7.34 -18.05
CA VAL A 36 1.51 6.31 -17.78
C VAL A 36 1.87 6.36 -16.30
N ILE A 37 1.75 5.24 -15.60
CA ILE A 37 2.29 5.11 -14.23
C ILE A 37 3.59 4.33 -14.30
N THR A 38 4.68 4.92 -13.80
CA THR A 38 6.02 4.29 -13.81
C THR A 38 6.87 4.74 -12.62
N THR A 39 8.11 4.26 -12.55
CA THR A 39 9.09 4.67 -11.51
C THR A 39 10.14 5.62 -12.09
N LYS A 40 10.84 6.36 -11.23
CA LYS A 40 11.89 7.30 -11.68
C LYS A 40 13.00 6.60 -12.47
N SER A 41 13.39 5.38 -12.08
CA SER A 41 14.44 4.62 -12.76
C SER A 41 14.06 4.15 -14.17
N THR A 42 12.76 3.96 -14.45
CA THR A 42 12.27 3.46 -15.74
C THR A 42 11.82 4.56 -16.70
N LYS A 43 11.54 5.78 -16.21
CA LYS A 43 11.16 6.92 -17.05
C LYS A 43 12.12 7.20 -18.21
N PRO A 44 13.46 7.23 -18.04
CA PRO A 44 14.38 7.51 -19.15
C PRO A 44 14.28 6.51 -20.29
N MET A 45 14.11 5.22 -19.98
CA MET A 45 13.95 4.18 -21.01
C MET A 45 12.66 4.37 -21.79
N LEU A 46 11.59 4.76 -21.09
CA LEU A 46 10.30 5.06 -21.69
C LEU A 46 10.36 6.29 -22.61
N THR A 47 10.95 7.39 -22.13
CA THR A 47 11.03 8.63 -22.92
C THR A 47 11.95 8.47 -24.12
N ASN A 48 13.10 7.79 -23.96
CA ASN A 48 14.01 7.50 -25.05
C ASN A 48 13.33 6.64 -26.13
N GLY A 49 12.65 5.56 -25.75
CA GLY A 49 11.97 4.69 -26.71
C GLY A 49 10.81 5.38 -27.43
N LEU A 50 9.86 5.93 -26.67
CA LEU A 50 8.62 6.45 -27.25
C LEU A 50 8.81 7.77 -28.00
N PHE A 51 9.68 8.66 -27.51
CA PHE A 51 9.82 10.03 -28.03
C PHE A 51 11.15 10.27 -28.75
N GLU A 52 12.29 10.00 -28.14
CA GLU A 52 13.60 10.31 -28.75
C GLU A 52 13.87 9.44 -29.99
N GLN A 53 13.53 8.15 -29.91
CA GLN A 53 13.54 7.23 -31.05
C GLN A 53 12.26 7.31 -31.90
N GLY A 54 11.23 8.02 -31.42
CA GLY A 54 10.02 8.32 -32.17
C GLY A 54 9.08 7.14 -32.41
N HIS A 55 9.19 6.02 -31.68
CA HIS A 55 8.39 4.82 -31.95
C HIS A 55 6.87 5.06 -31.83
N LEU A 56 6.43 5.94 -30.92
CA LEU A 56 5.02 6.29 -30.81
C LEU A 56 4.53 7.08 -32.03
N ALA A 57 5.29 8.09 -32.46
CA ALA A 57 4.95 8.89 -33.63
C ALA A 57 4.95 8.04 -34.91
N LYS A 58 5.89 7.09 -35.00
CA LYS A 58 6.00 6.15 -36.10
C LYS A 58 4.79 5.20 -36.18
N LEU A 59 4.35 4.63 -35.05
CA LEU A 59 3.12 3.83 -34.99
C LEU A 59 1.90 4.63 -35.49
N ILE A 60 1.75 5.87 -35.03
CA ILE A 60 0.64 6.75 -35.43
C ILE A 60 0.67 7.00 -36.94
N ALA A 61 1.85 7.26 -37.51
CA ALA A 61 2.02 7.48 -38.94
C ALA A 61 1.75 6.21 -39.77
N ASP A 62 2.34 5.08 -39.37
CA ASP A 62 2.26 3.81 -40.09
C ASP A 62 0.82 3.32 -40.24
N TYR A 63 -0.01 3.49 -39.20
CA TYR A 63 -1.40 3.06 -39.19
C TYR A 63 -2.42 4.19 -39.35
N LYS A 64 -1.96 5.43 -39.60
CA LYS A 64 -2.80 6.63 -39.72
C LYS A 64 -3.77 6.78 -38.55
N LEU A 65 -3.28 6.54 -37.34
CA LEU A 65 -4.08 6.65 -36.13
C LEU A 65 -4.49 8.12 -35.89
N PRO A 66 -5.63 8.36 -35.21
CA PRO A 66 -5.96 9.69 -34.71
C PRO A 66 -4.83 10.27 -33.84
N ASN A 67 -4.86 11.58 -33.62
CA ASN A 67 -3.89 12.22 -32.74
C ASN A 67 -4.04 11.71 -31.30
N ILE A 68 -2.96 11.18 -30.73
CA ILE A 68 -2.92 10.63 -29.37
C ILE A 68 -1.99 11.50 -28.52
N LYS A 69 -2.50 12.06 -27.42
CA LYS A 69 -1.71 12.92 -26.53
C LYS A 69 -1.05 12.10 -25.42
N LEU A 70 0.27 12.21 -25.30
CA LEU A 70 1.02 11.76 -24.13
C LEU A 70 2.05 12.85 -23.77
N PRO A 71 1.61 13.94 -23.13
CA PRO A 71 2.51 14.98 -22.66
C PRO A 71 3.29 14.49 -21.42
N ASP A 72 4.43 15.11 -21.09
CA ASP A 72 5.31 14.62 -20.01
C ASP A 72 4.61 14.62 -18.63
N GLU A 73 3.68 15.54 -18.39
CA GLU A 73 2.87 15.59 -17.17
C GLU A 73 1.94 14.37 -16.98
N ASN A 74 1.66 13.62 -18.05
CA ASN A 74 0.90 12.39 -17.98
C ASN A 74 1.78 11.16 -17.72
N ILE A 75 3.10 11.34 -17.62
CA ILE A 75 4.03 10.32 -17.14
C ILE A 75 4.15 10.47 -15.63
N TRP A 76 3.22 9.83 -14.94
CA TRP A 76 3.11 9.83 -13.50
C TRP A 76 4.15 8.91 -12.86
N LEU A 77 5.10 9.53 -12.16
CA LEU A 77 6.05 8.81 -11.32
C LEU A 77 5.38 8.46 -10.01
N ILE A 78 5.52 7.21 -9.57
CA ILE A 78 5.09 6.83 -8.22
C ILE A 78 5.86 7.68 -7.20
N GLU A 79 5.13 8.22 -6.23
CA GLU A 79 5.64 9.13 -5.21
C GLU A 79 5.52 8.53 -3.81
N ASP A 80 6.42 8.93 -2.91
CA ASP A 80 6.32 8.65 -1.48
C ASP A 80 5.27 9.54 -0.78
N ASP A 81 5.18 9.41 0.55
CA ASP A 81 4.26 10.20 1.39
C ASP A 81 4.57 11.70 1.44
N LYS A 82 5.70 12.13 0.86
CA LYS A 82 6.12 13.54 0.73
C LYS A 82 5.99 14.06 -0.70
N GLY A 83 5.37 13.29 -1.59
CA GLY A 83 5.25 13.65 -3.00
C GLY A 83 6.57 13.56 -3.77
N GLN A 84 7.58 12.84 -3.26
CA GLN A 84 8.86 12.68 -3.94
C GLN A 84 8.85 11.39 -4.78
N PRO A 85 9.22 11.45 -6.07
CA PRO A 85 9.29 10.27 -6.92
C PRO A 85 10.23 9.19 -6.38
N ILE A 86 9.72 7.97 -6.20
CA ILE A 86 10.54 6.83 -5.78
C ILE A 86 11.40 6.32 -6.93
N ASN A 87 12.60 5.82 -6.60
CA ASN A 87 13.53 5.31 -7.61
C ASN A 87 13.00 4.03 -8.26
N ASP A 88 12.53 3.09 -7.46
CA ASP A 88 11.96 1.79 -7.84
C ASP A 88 10.95 1.37 -6.76
N ALA A 89 10.18 0.30 -6.97
CA ALA A 89 9.16 -0.20 -6.03
C ALA A 89 9.52 -1.61 -5.50
N LYS A 90 10.65 -1.73 -4.80
CA LYS A 90 11.18 -3.03 -4.34
C LYS A 90 10.95 -3.29 -2.85
N SER A 91 11.09 -2.27 -2.02
CA SER A 91 10.94 -2.40 -0.56
C SER A 91 9.48 -2.44 -0.13
N GLU A 92 9.21 -2.94 1.08
CA GLU A 92 7.86 -3.01 1.66
C GLU A 92 7.19 -1.63 1.74
N ILE A 93 7.95 -0.60 2.07
CA ILE A 93 7.46 0.79 2.15
C ILE A 93 7.13 1.33 0.74
N GLU A 94 7.97 1.09 -0.27
CA GLU A 94 7.72 1.55 -1.64
C GLU A 94 6.52 0.82 -2.28
N GLN A 95 6.30 -0.45 -1.93
CA GLN A 95 5.10 -1.18 -2.35
C GLN A 95 3.82 -0.53 -1.78
N THR A 96 3.89 0.01 -0.56
CA THR A 96 2.79 0.78 0.04
C THR A 96 2.55 2.08 -0.72
N TYR A 97 3.61 2.85 -1.00
CA TYR A 97 3.52 4.08 -1.78
C TYR A 97 2.93 3.85 -3.18
N MET A 98 3.33 2.76 -3.83
CA MET A 98 2.79 2.36 -5.12
C MET A 98 1.30 2.00 -5.07
N ALA A 99 0.86 1.25 -4.05
CA ALA A 99 -0.55 0.90 -3.87
C ALA A 99 -1.42 2.15 -3.70
N ASP A 100 -0.98 3.06 -2.83
CA ASP A 100 -1.65 4.33 -2.54
C ASP A 100 -1.71 5.21 -3.80
N PHE A 101 -0.59 5.34 -4.50
CA PHE A 101 -0.47 6.16 -5.70
C PHE A 101 -1.39 5.68 -6.84
N ILE A 102 -1.34 4.39 -7.18
CA ILE A 102 -2.16 3.82 -8.25
C ILE A 102 -3.64 3.97 -7.93
N THR A 103 -4.05 3.63 -6.69
CA THR A 103 -5.44 3.75 -6.25
C THR A 103 -5.94 5.19 -6.37
N ARG A 104 -5.13 6.16 -5.92
CA ARG A 104 -5.45 7.58 -6.03
C ARG A 104 -5.55 8.05 -7.48
N LYS A 105 -4.66 7.63 -8.38
CA LYS A 105 -4.73 8.00 -9.81
C LYS A 105 -5.95 7.41 -10.52
N VAL A 106 -6.33 6.17 -10.20
CA VAL A 106 -7.58 5.59 -10.70
C VAL A 106 -8.78 6.34 -10.15
N PHE A 107 -8.77 6.72 -8.86
CA PHE A 107 -9.81 7.55 -8.26
C PHE A 107 -9.96 8.91 -8.97
N GLU A 108 -8.84 9.62 -9.19
CA GLU A 108 -8.80 10.91 -9.90
C GLU A 108 -9.41 10.81 -11.31
N LEU A 109 -9.09 9.75 -12.08
CA LEU A 109 -9.62 9.55 -13.42
C LEU A 109 -11.08 9.12 -13.42
N THR A 110 -11.48 8.22 -12.53
CA THR A 110 -12.87 7.72 -12.48
C THR A 110 -13.88 8.77 -12.01
N ASN A 111 -13.42 9.86 -11.36
CA ASN A 111 -14.28 11.00 -11.03
C ASN A 111 -14.59 11.92 -12.23
N LYS A 112 -13.94 11.72 -13.39
CA LYS A 112 -14.23 12.48 -14.62
C LYS A 112 -15.29 11.76 -15.45
N ASN A 113 -16.55 12.14 -15.32
CA ASN A 113 -17.68 11.44 -15.95
C ASN A 113 -17.70 11.52 -17.49
N ASP A 114 -16.92 12.41 -18.09
CA ASP A 114 -16.81 12.64 -19.52
C ASP A 114 -15.77 11.74 -20.22
N ILE A 115 -15.02 10.95 -19.45
CA ILE A 115 -14.01 10.01 -19.98
C ILE A 115 -14.41 8.54 -19.76
N SER A 116 -13.90 7.67 -20.63
CA SER A 116 -13.84 6.22 -20.46
C SER A 116 -12.38 5.78 -20.37
N ILE A 117 -12.05 4.99 -19.35
CA ILE A 117 -10.69 4.52 -19.10
C ILE A 117 -10.52 3.14 -19.70
N HIS A 118 -9.54 2.97 -20.58
CA HIS A 118 -8.98 1.67 -20.94
C HIS A 118 -7.72 1.44 -20.09
N ALA A 119 -7.79 0.56 -19.09
CA ALA A 119 -6.64 0.23 -18.24
C ALA A 119 -5.84 -0.94 -18.85
N SER A 120 -4.52 -0.78 -18.97
CA SER A 120 -3.60 -1.84 -19.43
C SER A 120 -2.64 -2.24 -18.31
N ILE A 121 -2.67 -3.52 -17.94
CA ILE A 121 -1.82 -4.12 -16.90
C ILE A 121 -0.61 -4.88 -17.47
N ALA A 122 -0.27 -4.63 -18.74
CA ALA A 122 0.74 -5.40 -19.47
C ALA A 122 2.20 -5.04 -19.12
N GLY A 123 2.44 -3.93 -18.43
CA GLY A 123 3.77 -3.45 -18.09
C GLY A 123 4.02 -3.29 -16.59
N GLY A 124 5.27 -2.98 -16.26
CA GLY A 124 5.68 -2.71 -14.88
C GLY A 124 6.02 -3.97 -14.09
N ARG A 125 6.17 -3.80 -12.77
CA ARG A 125 6.26 -4.94 -11.85
C ARG A 125 4.89 -5.63 -11.79
N LYS A 126 4.86 -6.94 -11.57
CA LYS A 126 3.62 -7.71 -11.35
C LYS A 126 2.71 -7.08 -10.29
N THR A 127 3.29 -6.43 -9.28
CA THR A 127 2.54 -5.72 -8.24
C THR A 127 1.88 -4.43 -8.74
N MET A 128 2.44 -3.72 -9.72
CA MET A 128 1.78 -2.57 -10.38
C MET A 128 0.52 -3.03 -11.12
N ALA A 129 0.64 -4.12 -11.89
CA ALA A 129 -0.49 -4.75 -12.59
C ALA A 129 -1.59 -5.18 -11.60
N PHE A 130 -1.20 -5.82 -10.48
CA PHE A 130 -2.13 -6.19 -9.41
C PHE A 130 -2.87 -4.98 -8.84
N TYR A 131 -2.16 -3.94 -8.41
CA TYR A 131 -2.81 -2.76 -7.81
C TYR A 131 -3.66 -1.98 -8.80
N LEU A 132 -3.26 -1.89 -10.08
CA LEU A 132 -4.10 -1.26 -11.11
C LEU A 132 -5.38 -2.07 -11.33
N GLY A 133 -5.28 -3.39 -11.52
CA GLY A 133 -6.46 -4.25 -11.68
C GLY A 133 -7.40 -4.23 -10.47
N TYR A 134 -6.83 -4.19 -9.27
CA TYR A 134 -7.61 -4.11 -8.03
C TYR A 134 -8.26 -2.72 -7.84
N ALA A 135 -7.54 -1.63 -8.13
CA ALA A 135 -8.11 -0.29 -8.13
C ALA A 135 -9.23 -0.16 -9.16
N MET A 136 -9.09 -0.74 -10.35
CA MET A 136 -10.18 -0.83 -11.33
C MET A 136 -11.37 -1.64 -10.82
N SER A 137 -11.14 -2.73 -10.07
CA SER A 137 -12.22 -3.50 -9.45
C SER A 137 -13.02 -2.67 -8.42
N LEU A 138 -12.32 -1.85 -7.62
CA LEU A 138 -12.95 -0.98 -6.63
C LEU A 138 -13.65 0.23 -7.26
N LEU A 139 -13.04 0.86 -8.26
CA LEU A 139 -13.38 2.21 -8.70
C LEU A 139 -13.83 2.30 -10.15
N GLY A 140 -13.57 1.30 -10.98
CA GLY A 140 -13.91 1.28 -12.39
C GLY A 140 -15.42 1.34 -12.61
N ARG A 141 -15.85 2.21 -13.52
CA ARG A 141 -17.25 2.44 -13.87
C ARG A 141 -17.64 1.58 -15.07
N GLU A 142 -18.93 1.49 -15.37
CA GLU A 142 -19.46 0.64 -16.45
C GLU A 142 -18.76 0.85 -17.80
N GLN A 143 -18.40 2.09 -18.13
CA GLN A 143 -17.70 2.44 -19.36
C GLN A 143 -16.19 2.17 -19.37
N ASP A 144 -15.59 1.80 -18.23
CA ASP A 144 -14.14 1.62 -18.12
C ASP A 144 -13.75 0.16 -18.37
N SER A 145 -12.67 -0.13 -19.09
CA SER A 145 -12.21 -1.50 -19.42
C SER A 145 -10.84 -1.82 -18.80
N LEU A 146 -10.50 -3.11 -18.73
CA LEU A 146 -9.21 -3.62 -18.27
C LEU A 146 -8.69 -4.65 -19.28
N SER A 147 -7.39 -4.63 -19.55
CA SER A 147 -6.80 -5.52 -20.55
C SER A 147 -5.35 -5.87 -20.26
N HIS A 148 -4.87 -6.90 -20.94
CA HIS A 148 -3.47 -7.26 -21.05
C HIS A 148 -3.14 -7.54 -22.51
N VAL A 149 -2.06 -6.93 -23.02
CA VAL A 149 -1.58 -7.20 -24.37
C VAL A 149 -0.58 -8.34 -24.36
N PHE A 150 -0.65 -9.19 -25.37
CA PHE A 150 0.26 -10.30 -25.59
C PHE A 150 0.86 -10.21 -26.98
N VAL A 151 2.12 -10.63 -27.09
CA VAL A 151 2.80 -10.80 -28.37
C VAL A 151 3.20 -12.27 -28.49
N ASN A 152 3.17 -12.83 -29.70
CA ASN A 152 3.66 -14.19 -29.91
C ASN A 152 5.13 -14.34 -29.48
N ASN A 153 5.49 -15.55 -29.05
CA ASN A 153 6.75 -15.88 -28.36
C ASN A 153 8.03 -15.38 -29.06
N GLU A 154 8.02 -15.27 -30.39
CA GLU A 154 9.17 -14.81 -31.18
C GLU A 154 9.56 -13.37 -30.87
N PHE A 155 8.58 -12.53 -30.50
CA PHE A 155 8.76 -11.09 -30.26
C PHE A 155 8.66 -10.70 -28.78
N GLU A 156 8.16 -11.58 -27.91
CA GLU A 156 8.10 -11.33 -26.46
C GLU A 156 9.52 -11.05 -25.90
N PHE A 157 9.72 -9.98 -25.13
CA PHE A 157 11.05 -9.56 -24.62
C PHE A 157 12.10 -9.19 -25.70
N VAL A 158 11.71 -9.03 -26.96
CA VAL A 158 12.60 -8.50 -28.01
C VAL A 158 12.68 -6.98 -27.86
N ARG A 159 13.87 -6.47 -27.51
CA ARG A 159 14.07 -5.06 -27.13
C ARG A 159 13.66 -4.07 -28.23
N ASP A 160 13.88 -4.43 -29.49
CA ASP A 160 13.66 -3.53 -30.62
C ASP A 160 12.28 -3.71 -31.28
N PHE A 161 11.45 -4.63 -30.78
CA PHE A 161 10.08 -4.81 -31.26
C PHE A 161 9.11 -3.88 -30.53
N TYR A 162 8.51 -2.91 -31.20
CA TYR A 162 7.52 -2.00 -30.59
C TYR A 162 6.08 -2.28 -31.03
N TYR A 163 5.88 -2.66 -32.29
CA TYR A 163 4.59 -3.00 -32.86
C TYR A 163 4.82 -3.74 -34.20
N PRO A 164 3.83 -4.50 -34.71
CA PRO A 164 3.92 -5.07 -36.04
C PRO A 164 3.91 -3.96 -37.08
N THR A 165 4.89 -3.90 -37.98
CA THR A 165 4.97 -2.87 -39.02
C THR A 165 4.12 -3.27 -40.23
N PRO A 166 3.56 -2.30 -40.99
CA PRO A 166 2.84 -2.59 -42.24
C PRO A 166 3.78 -2.89 -43.42
N TYR A 167 5.08 -2.99 -43.17
CA TYR A 167 6.15 -3.25 -44.13
C TYR A 167 7.21 -4.16 -43.50
N ASP A 168 8.10 -4.72 -44.33
CA ASP A 168 9.22 -5.52 -43.85
C ASP A 168 10.18 -4.69 -42.97
N HIS A 169 10.37 -5.15 -41.74
CA HIS A 169 11.31 -4.55 -40.80
C HIS A 169 11.97 -5.67 -39.99
N ILE A 170 13.17 -6.05 -40.40
CA ILE A 170 13.94 -7.12 -39.76
C ILE A 170 14.71 -6.54 -38.57
N ILE A 171 14.57 -7.18 -37.41
CA ILE A 171 15.27 -6.85 -36.17
C ILE A 171 15.93 -8.09 -35.58
N ASP A 172 16.87 -7.89 -34.66
CA ASP A 172 17.47 -8.98 -33.89
C ASP A 172 16.47 -9.49 -32.84
N GLY A 173 16.11 -10.76 -32.97
CA GLY A 173 15.26 -11.49 -32.05
C GLY A 173 16.05 -12.19 -30.94
N LYS A 174 15.44 -13.22 -30.34
CA LYS A 174 16.08 -14.01 -29.26
C LYS A 174 17.24 -14.84 -29.81
N ASN A 175 18.29 -15.03 -29.00
CA ASN A 175 19.39 -15.97 -29.29
C ASN A 175 20.05 -15.80 -30.67
N GLY A 176 20.09 -14.56 -31.21
CA GLY A 176 20.71 -14.27 -32.50
C GLY A 176 19.87 -14.64 -33.73
N THR A 177 18.59 -14.98 -33.55
CA THR A 177 17.66 -15.12 -34.69
C THR A 177 17.26 -13.76 -35.24
N GLN A 178 16.97 -13.67 -36.53
CA GLN A 178 16.32 -12.49 -37.11
C GLN A 178 14.81 -12.71 -37.20
N VAL A 179 14.04 -11.69 -36.83
CA VAL A 179 12.58 -11.70 -36.92
C VAL A 179 12.11 -10.46 -37.68
N ASN A 180 11.03 -10.61 -38.45
CA ASN A 180 10.47 -9.52 -39.23
C ASN A 180 9.16 -9.03 -38.58
N CYS A 181 9.12 -7.76 -38.17
CA CYS A 181 8.03 -7.20 -37.37
C CYS A 181 6.64 -7.35 -38.02
N ILE A 182 6.53 -7.40 -39.35
CA ILE A 182 5.23 -7.64 -40.03
C ILE A 182 4.58 -8.97 -39.65
N ASN A 183 5.37 -9.96 -39.23
CA ASN A 183 4.90 -11.29 -38.84
C ASN A 183 4.44 -11.37 -37.38
N ALA A 184 4.65 -10.32 -36.60
CA ALA A 184 4.28 -10.31 -35.19
C ALA A 184 2.75 -10.33 -35.02
N LYS A 185 2.29 -11.16 -34.08
CA LYS A 185 0.87 -11.26 -33.71
C LYS A 185 0.70 -10.66 -32.33
N VAL A 186 0.04 -9.50 -32.29
CA VAL A 186 -0.29 -8.82 -31.04
C VAL A 186 -1.78 -9.00 -30.75
N THR A 187 -2.09 -9.47 -29.54
CA THR A 187 -3.46 -9.73 -29.09
C THR A 187 -3.74 -8.95 -27.82
N LEU A 188 -4.78 -8.12 -27.83
CA LEU A 188 -5.34 -7.54 -26.63
C LEU A 188 -6.38 -8.49 -26.04
N ALA A 189 -6.13 -9.01 -24.84
CA ALA A 189 -7.12 -9.75 -24.08
C ALA A 189 -7.83 -8.80 -23.11
N GLU A 190 -9.16 -8.71 -23.19
CA GLU A 190 -9.93 -8.06 -22.14
C GLU A 190 -9.98 -8.96 -20.91
N ILE A 191 -9.79 -8.35 -19.75
CA ILE A 191 -9.86 -9.03 -18.47
C ILE A 191 -11.21 -8.64 -17.87
N PRO A 192 -12.16 -9.57 -17.74
CA PRO A 192 -13.35 -9.29 -16.95
C PRO A 192 -12.93 -9.10 -15.49
N PHE A 193 -13.45 -8.07 -14.84
CA PHE A 193 -13.19 -7.78 -13.44
C PHE A 193 -14.48 -7.43 -12.71
N VAL A 194 -14.50 -7.70 -11.40
CA VAL A 194 -15.66 -7.43 -10.57
C VAL A 194 -15.74 -5.93 -10.31
N ARG A 195 -16.83 -5.28 -10.73
CA ARG A 195 -17.06 -3.86 -10.49
C ARG A 195 -17.76 -3.68 -9.15
N MET A 196 -16.99 -3.31 -8.14
CA MET A 196 -17.49 -3.12 -6.79
C MET A 196 -17.97 -1.69 -6.54
N ARG A 197 -17.67 -0.72 -7.41
CA ARG A 197 -17.97 0.70 -7.18
C ARG A 197 -19.41 0.96 -6.75
N GLN A 198 -20.39 0.36 -7.42
CA GLN A 198 -21.82 0.52 -7.09
C GLN A 198 -22.23 -0.17 -5.78
N SER A 199 -21.42 -1.12 -5.28
CA SER A 199 -21.65 -1.84 -4.02
C SER A 199 -20.92 -1.22 -2.84
N ILE A 200 -20.08 -0.20 -3.07
CA ILE A 200 -19.35 0.51 -2.04
C ILE A 200 -20.10 1.80 -1.72
N ASP A 201 -20.27 2.09 -0.43
CA ASP A 201 -20.89 3.33 0.05
C ASP A 201 -20.18 4.57 -0.53
N GLU A 202 -20.94 5.54 -1.04
CA GLU A 202 -20.39 6.74 -1.68
C GLU A 202 -19.50 7.55 -0.74
N THR A 203 -19.79 7.55 0.57
CA THR A 203 -18.96 8.24 1.57
C THR A 203 -17.59 7.56 1.72
N LEU A 204 -17.54 6.23 1.59
CA LEU A 204 -16.27 5.49 1.57
C LEU A 204 -15.46 5.83 0.33
N ILE A 205 -16.11 5.88 -0.85
CA ILE A 205 -15.48 6.29 -2.10
C ILE A 205 -14.91 7.71 -1.97
N ALA A 206 -15.69 8.67 -1.49
CA ALA A 206 -15.25 10.05 -1.30
C ALA A 206 -14.02 10.16 -0.38
N ASN A 207 -13.93 9.32 0.64
CA ASN A 207 -12.79 9.28 1.55
C ASN A 207 -11.53 8.62 0.94
N MET A 208 -11.66 7.81 -0.12
CA MET A 208 -10.51 7.14 -0.77
C MET A 208 -9.51 8.12 -1.39
N GLN A 209 -9.90 9.36 -1.67
CA GLN A 209 -8.98 10.38 -2.17
C GLN A 209 -7.79 10.64 -1.24
N SER A 210 -8.05 10.56 0.07
CA SER A 210 -7.08 10.90 1.13
C SER A 210 -6.67 9.70 1.97
N ALA A 211 -7.28 8.53 1.73
CA ALA A 211 -6.98 7.30 2.43
C ALA A 211 -5.83 6.56 1.75
N SER A 212 -4.96 5.94 2.54
CA SER A 212 -4.05 4.92 2.01
C SER A 212 -4.83 3.70 1.53
N PHE A 213 -4.18 2.87 0.73
CA PHE A 213 -4.69 1.59 0.29
C PHE A 213 -5.06 0.69 1.47
N SER A 214 -4.20 0.64 2.50
CA SER A 214 -4.48 -0.13 3.72
C SER A 214 -5.71 0.40 4.46
N GLN A 215 -5.87 1.72 4.51
CA GLN A 215 -7.05 2.34 5.12
C GLN A 215 -8.32 2.01 4.33
N THR A 216 -8.26 2.06 3.00
CA THR A 216 -9.36 1.66 2.11
C THR A 216 -9.77 0.21 2.34
N VAL A 217 -8.80 -0.71 2.39
CA VAL A 217 -9.04 -2.13 2.67
C VAL A 217 -9.65 -2.32 4.06
N ALA A 218 -9.13 -1.65 5.10
CA ALA A 218 -9.71 -1.69 6.45
C ALA A 218 -11.17 -1.24 6.47
N SER A 219 -11.50 -0.12 5.83
CA SER A 219 -12.87 0.38 5.72
C SER A 219 -13.79 -0.66 5.10
N LEU A 220 -13.43 -1.20 3.93
CA LEU A 220 -14.24 -2.18 3.20
C LEU A 220 -14.40 -3.49 3.98
N ASN A 221 -13.32 -4.01 4.57
CA ASN A 221 -13.36 -5.22 5.39
C ASN A 221 -14.24 -5.08 6.64
N SER A 222 -14.35 -3.86 7.16
CA SER A 222 -15.16 -3.56 8.34
C SER A 222 -16.63 -3.30 8.01
N ALA A 223 -16.93 -2.74 6.83
CA ALA A 223 -18.27 -2.32 6.42
C ALA A 223 -19.30 -3.47 6.44
N HIS A 224 -18.85 -4.70 6.20
CA HIS A 224 -19.71 -5.89 6.17
C HIS A 224 -19.65 -6.76 7.44
N LYS A 225 -18.89 -6.35 8.47
CA LYS A 225 -18.77 -7.14 9.72
C LYS A 225 -19.59 -6.53 10.84
N LYS A 226 -20.49 -7.33 11.41
CA LYS A 226 -21.24 -6.96 12.62
C LYS A 226 -20.33 -6.91 13.85
N ASP A 227 -19.41 -7.88 13.98
CA ASP A 227 -18.50 -7.98 15.11
C ASP A 227 -17.05 -7.83 14.63
N LEU A 228 -16.36 -6.80 15.15
CA LEU A 228 -14.94 -6.60 14.93
C LEU A 228 -14.16 -7.20 16.11
N THR A 229 -13.09 -7.92 15.79
CA THR A 229 -12.18 -8.53 16.77
C THR A 229 -10.78 -7.99 16.54
N LEU A 230 -10.08 -7.71 17.63
CA LEU A 230 -8.67 -7.37 17.64
C LEU A 230 -7.87 -8.62 18.00
N GLU A 231 -7.06 -9.08 17.05
CA GLU A 231 -6.12 -10.18 17.28
C GLU A 231 -4.77 -9.59 17.68
N VAL A 232 -4.17 -10.11 18.76
CA VAL A 232 -2.86 -9.71 19.25
C VAL A 232 -1.95 -10.94 19.23
N ASN A 233 -0.96 -10.93 18.36
CA ASN A 233 0.03 -11.99 18.29
C ASN A 233 1.32 -11.56 18.97
N ALA A 234 1.57 -12.08 20.18
CA ALA A 234 2.70 -11.66 21.00
C ALA A 234 4.05 -12.05 20.38
N LYS A 235 4.14 -13.28 19.85
CA LYS A 235 5.36 -13.79 19.21
C LYS A 235 5.68 -13.11 17.88
N ALA A 236 4.67 -12.92 17.03
CA ALA A 236 4.81 -12.21 15.76
C ALA A 236 4.93 -10.68 15.95
N LYS A 237 4.58 -10.17 17.14
CA LYS A 237 4.61 -8.75 17.52
C LYS A 237 3.67 -7.93 16.63
N THR A 238 2.45 -8.41 16.45
CA THR A 238 1.46 -7.79 15.55
C THR A 238 0.11 -7.60 16.22
N LEU A 239 -0.57 -6.52 15.84
CA LEU A 239 -2.00 -6.34 16.06
C LEU A 239 -2.72 -6.51 14.71
N THR A 240 -3.79 -7.29 14.64
CA THR A 240 -4.61 -7.40 13.43
C THR A 240 -6.02 -6.93 13.72
N PHE A 241 -6.47 -5.92 12.96
CA PHE A 241 -7.80 -5.34 13.10
C PHE A 241 -8.36 -4.94 11.74
N ALA A 242 -9.63 -5.23 11.50
CA ALA A 242 -10.29 -5.02 10.20
C ALA A 242 -9.51 -5.62 8.99
N GLY A 243 -8.81 -6.73 9.21
CA GLY A 243 -7.99 -7.40 8.20
C GLY A 243 -6.66 -6.71 7.89
N ILE A 244 -6.29 -5.66 8.63
CA ILE A 244 -5.00 -4.97 8.51
C ILE A 244 -4.10 -5.37 9.68
N GLU A 245 -2.87 -5.73 9.36
CA GLU A 245 -1.81 -6.06 10.31
C GLU A 245 -0.97 -4.81 10.65
N ILE A 246 -0.69 -4.62 11.93
CA ILE A 246 0.06 -3.51 12.50
C ILE A 246 1.29 -4.09 13.22
N LYS A 247 2.47 -3.91 12.63
CA LYS A 247 3.73 -4.40 13.20
C LYS A 247 4.19 -3.57 14.39
N LEU A 248 4.36 -4.20 15.54
CA LEU A 248 4.91 -3.65 16.75
C LEU A 248 6.35 -4.12 16.98
N THR A 249 7.11 -3.38 17.77
CA THR A 249 8.36 -3.83 18.35
C THR A 249 8.08 -4.71 19.57
N ALA A 250 9.09 -5.43 20.08
CA ALA A 250 8.93 -6.19 21.31
C ALA A 250 8.56 -5.28 22.50
N LYS A 251 9.18 -4.10 22.58
CA LYS A 251 8.84 -3.04 23.55
C LYS A 251 7.35 -2.68 23.50
N GLU A 252 6.86 -2.35 22.30
CA GLU A 252 5.48 -1.91 22.10
C GLU A 252 4.47 -3.05 22.33
N THR A 253 4.82 -4.28 21.95
CA THR A 253 3.97 -5.46 22.17
C THR A 253 3.81 -5.76 23.66
N ALA A 254 4.92 -5.81 24.40
CA ALA A 254 4.89 -6.00 25.84
C ALA A 254 4.11 -4.88 26.54
N PHE A 255 4.30 -3.63 26.11
CA PHE A 255 3.56 -2.49 26.63
C PHE A 255 2.05 -2.59 26.35
N TYR A 256 1.67 -3.00 25.14
CA TYR A 256 0.25 -3.17 24.78
C TYR A 256 -0.42 -4.25 25.63
N LEU A 257 0.24 -5.40 25.80
CA LEU A 257 -0.25 -6.51 26.64
C LEU A 257 -0.33 -6.10 28.12
N TRP A 258 0.66 -5.38 28.61
CA TRP A 258 0.68 -4.83 29.96
C TRP A 258 -0.49 -3.86 30.19
N LEU A 259 -0.67 -2.88 29.30
CA LEU A 259 -1.78 -1.93 29.41
C LEU A 259 -3.16 -2.61 29.25
N ASN A 260 -3.25 -3.69 28.48
CA ASN A 260 -4.46 -4.50 28.40
C ASN A 260 -4.86 -5.07 29.76
N GLN A 261 -3.92 -5.53 30.58
CA GLN A 261 -4.23 -6.05 31.93
C GLN A 261 -4.93 -4.98 32.79
N TYR A 262 -4.47 -3.72 32.72
CA TYR A 262 -5.10 -2.59 33.41
C TYR A 262 -6.45 -2.20 32.79
N SER A 263 -6.55 -2.25 31.47
CA SER A 263 -7.79 -1.91 30.74
C SER A 263 -8.91 -2.92 30.99
N GLN A 264 -8.56 -4.17 31.34
CA GLN A 264 -9.50 -5.23 31.71
C GLN A 264 -9.78 -5.30 33.23
N SER A 265 -9.05 -4.53 34.04
CA SER A 265 -9.27 -4.48 35.50
C SER A 265 -10.58 -3.78 35.86
N GLU A 266 -11.01 -3.86 37.12
CA GLU A 266 -12.21 -3.15 37.60
C GLU A 266 -12.17 -1.64 37.32
N HIS A 267 -10.98 -1.03 37.40
CA HIS A 267 -10.79 0.40 37.13
C HIS A 267 -10.72 0.74 35.63
N LYS A 268 -10.56 -0.28 34.76
CA LYS A 268 -10.48 -0.19 33.29
C LYS A 268 -9.45 0.80 32.73
N LYS A 269 -8.48 1.22 33.53
CA LYS A 269 -7.44 2.18 33.15
C LYS A 269 -6.20 2.05 34.02
N LEU A 270 -5.06 2.43 33.47
CA LEU A 270 -3.82 2.69 34.19
C LEU A 270 -3.83 4.15 34.65
N VAL A 271 -3.59 4.40 35.93
CA VAL A 271 -3.43 5.78 36.46
C VAL A 271 -1.95 6.08 36.65
N VAL A 272 -1.46 7.08 35.92
CA VAL A 272 -0.07 7.54 35.93
C VAL A 272 0.00 8.82 36.77
N GLY A 273 0.06 8.62 38.08
CA GLY A 273 0.13 9.67 39.12
C GLY A 273 1.40 9.57 39.96
N ARG A 274 1.34 10.03 41.21
CA ARG A 274 2.47 9.97 42.15
C ARG A 274 2.81 8.52 42.53
N ASP A 275 1.80 7.73 42.87
CA ASP A 275 1.96 6.32 43.26
C ASP A 275 2.57 5.47 42.14
N PHE A 276 2.37 5.87 40.88
CA PHE A 276 2.99 5.23 39.73
C PHE A 276 4.51 5.41 39.73
N GLU A 277 4.96 6.64 39.96
CA GLU A 277 6.39 7.00 39.95
C GLU A 277 7.15 6.51 41.18
N GLU A 278 6.45 6.21 42.27
CA GLU A 278 7.07 5.70 43.51
C GLU A 278 7.08 4.15 43.56
N SER A 279 6.43 3.47 42.61
CA SER A 279 6.21 2.02 42.67
C SER A 279 6.99 1.23 41.61
N LEU A 280 7.82 0.27 42.07
CA LEU A 280 8.51 -0.69 41.20
C LEU A 280 7.57 -1.74 40.57
N ARG A 281 6.32 -1.81 41.02
CA ARG A 281 5.33 -2.79 40.54
C ARG A 281 5.16 -2.72 39.03
N TYR A 282 4.96 -1.51 38.51
CA TYR A 282 4.70 -1.28 37.08
C TYR A 282 5.90 -1.66 36.21
N SER A 283 7.13 -1.35 36.66
CA SER A 283 8.35 -1.80 36.00
C SER A 283 8.45 -3.32 35.93
N LYS A 284 8.21 -4.01 37.06
CA LYS A 284 8.29 -5.47 37.13
C LYS A 284 7.27 -6.14 36.21
N GLU A 285 6.01 -5.75 36.27
CA GLU A 285 4.94 -6.32 35.45
C GLU A 285 5.21 -6.13 33.95
N TYR A 286 5.65 -4.94 33.54
CA TYR A 286 6.02 -4.68 32.15
C TYR A 286 7.22 -5.52 31.69
N LEU A 287 8.29 -5.55 32.50
CA LEU A 287 9.51 -6.32 32.17
C LEU A 287 9.25 -7.83 32.14
N MET A 288 8.33 -8.33 32.98
CA MET A 288 7.88 -9.73 32.93
C MET A 288 7.27 -10.12 31.59
N LEU A 289 6.54 -9.20 30.95
CA LEU A 289 6.00 -9.41 29.60
C LEU A 289 7.07 -9.21 28.52
N LEU A 290 7.97 -8.24 28.71
CA LEU A 290 9.04 -7.97 27.75
C LEU A 290 10.00 -9.15 27.61
N GLN A 291 10.44 -9.75 28.73
CA GLN A 291 11.41 -10.85 28.74
C GLN A 291 10.94 -12.08 27.97
N GLN A 292 9.62 -12.28 27.81
CA GLN A 292 9.06 -13.40 27.06
C GLN A 292 9.43 -13.35 25.57
N ASN A 293 9.69 -12.15 25.04
CA ASN A 293 9.87 -11.93 23.60
C ASN A 293 11.10 -11.07 23.24
N SER A 294 11.86 -10.60 24.23
CA SER A 294 13.06 -9.77 24.04
C SER A 294 13.91 -9.63 25.31
N SER A 295 15.23 -9.55 25.15
CA SER A 295 16.20 -9.15 26.19
C SER A 295 16.95 -7.88 25.79
N ASP A 296 16.24 -6.91 25.20
CA ASP A 296 16.82 -5.66 24.70
C ASP A 296 17.47 -4.84 25.83
N LEU A 297 18.81 -4.81 25.85
CA LEU A 297 19.61 -4.11 26.85
C LEU A 297 19.28 -2.61 26.95
N ARG A 298 18.84 -1.98 25.85
CA ARG A 298 18.44 -0.57 25.87
C ARG A 298 17.21 -0.32 26.72
N ILE A 299 16.37 -1.34 26.89
CA ILE A 299 15.21 -1.26 27.76
C ILE A 299 15.58 -1.71 29.17
N PHE A 300 16.10 -2.92 29.33
CA PHE A 300 16.43 -3.48 30.65
C PHE A 300 17.45 -2.60 31.39
N ARG A 301 18.62 -2.38 30.80
CA ARG A 301 19.73 -1.67 31.44
C ARG A 301 19.56 -0.16 31.35
N ASP A 302 19.42 0.37 30.13
CA ASP A 302 19.50 1.82 29.94
C ASP A 302 18.23 2.54 30.45
N THR A 303 17.05 1.90 30.36
CA THR A 303 15.78 2.47 30.89
C THR A 303 15.51 2.06 32.33
N PHE A 304 15.61 0.75 32.64
CA PHE A 304 15.19 0.22 33.95
C PHE A 304 16.34 -0.09 34.91
N GLY A 305 17.60 0.13 34.53
CA GLY A 305 18.76 0.00 35.42
C GLY A 305 19.10 -1.42 35.84
N ILE A 306 18.61 -2.45 35.12
CA ILE A 306 18.79 -3.86 35.50
C ILE A 306 19.26 -4.68 34.30
N GLU A 307 20.11 -5.68 34.51
CA GLU A 307 20.45 -6.63 33.44
C GLU A 307 19.31 -7.64 33.23
N PRO A 308 19.08 -8.13 31.99
CA PRO A 308 18.05 -9.13 31.73
C PRO A 308 18.22 -10.42 32.57
N GLU A 309 19.47 -10.83 32.81
CA GLU A 309 19.84 -11.98 33.65
C GLU A 309 19.41 -11.75 35.10
N ASP A 310 19.78 -10.61 35.68
CA ASP A 310 19.44 -10.23 37.06
C ASP A 310 17.92 -10.16 37.25
N PHE A 311 17.19 -9.64 36.27
CA PHE A 311 15.73 -9.60 36.33
C PHE A 311 15.11 -11.01 36.30
N ARG A 312 15.65 -11.93 35.48
CA ARG A 312 15.20 -13.34 35.43
C ARG A 312 15.46 -14.06 36.75
N ASP A 313 16.59 -13.78 37.38
CA ASP A 313 17.01 -14.39 38.65
C ASP A 313 16.34 -13.73 39.88
N GLY A 314 15.50 -12.70 39.67
CA GLY A 314 14.77 -12.00 40.72
C GLY A 314 15.59 -10.98 41.52
N LEU A 315 16.79 -10.64 41.04
CA LEU A 315 17.74 -9.73 41.67
C LEU A 315 17.41 -8.26 41.33
N HIS A 316 16.35 -7.75 41.95
CA HIS A 316 15.79 -6.43 41.63
C HIS A 316 16.46 -5.22 42.33
N SER A 317 17.69 -5.35 42.83
CA SER A 317 18.34 -4.34 43.68
C SER A 317 18.55 -2.98 43.00
N ASN A 318 18.82 -2.97 41.69
CA ASN A 318 19.07 -1.76 40.89
C ASN A 318 17.87 -1.34 40.03
N LEU A 319 16.73 -2.04 40.15
CA LEU A 319 15.57 -1.79 39.31
C LEU A 319 15.01 -0.38 39.53
N LYS A 320 14.83 0.36 38.45
CA LYS A 320 14.22 1.69 38.45
C LYS A 320 12.71 1.62 38.26
N VAL A 321 12.03 2.61 38.84
CA VAL A 321 10.61 2.89 38.60
C VAL A 321 10.39 3.31 37.14
N MET A 322 9.20 3.01 36.60
CA MET A 322 8.83 3.38 35.24
C MET A 322 8.52 4.88 35.21
N GLU A 323 9.17 5.62 34.32
CA GLU A 323 8.89 7.05 34.16
C GLU A 323 7.61 7.31 33.37
N LYS A 324 6.90 8.40 33.70
CA LYS A 324 5.72 8.85 32.94
C LYS A 324 6.02 9.10 31.46
N THR A 325 7.21 9.60 31.17
CA THR A 325 7.72 9.86 29.81
C THR A 325 7.79 8.58 28.97
N PHE A 326 8.17 7.45 29.59
CA PHE A 326 8.22 6.15 28.92
C PHE A 326 6.83 5.70 28.45
N VAL A 327 5.82 5.86 29.30
CA VAL A 327 4.41 5.57 28.98
C VAL A 327 3.95 6.46 27.83
N GLN A 328 4.11 7.78 27.96
CA GLN A 328 3.68 8.76 26.95
C GLN A 328 4.29 8.48 25.57
N GLN A 329 5.60 8.25 25.52
CA GLN A 329 6.31 7.99 24.26
C GLN A 329 5.88 6.68 23.63
N THR A 330 5.66 5.63 24.43
CA THR A 330 5.26 4.31 23.92
C THR A 330 3.81 4.34 23.40
N CYS A 331 2.89 4.99 24.13
CA CYS A 331 1.52 5.25 23.66
C CYS A 331 1.52 6.02 22.33
N SER A 332 2.31 7.09 22.22
CA SER A 332 2.39 7.91 21.01
C SER A 332 2.88 7.13 19.80
N ARG A 333 3.90 6.26 19.98
CA ARG A 333 4.44 5.42 18.89
C ARG A 333 3.40 4.41 18.41
N ILE A 334 2.72 3.71 19.32
CA ILE A 334 1.67 2.76 18.98
C ILE A 334 0.52 3.47 18.25
N LYS A 335 0.07 4.62 18.78
CA LYS A 335 -0.98 5.44 18.15
C LYS A 335 -0.60 5.86 16.72
N SER A 336 0.63 6.31 16.51
CA SER A 336 1.13 6.67 15.18
C SER A 336 1.08 5.48 14.20
N LYS A 337 1.47 4.28 14.64
CA LYS A 337 1.41 3.06 13.82
C LYS A 337 -0.03 2.66 13.47
N ILE A 338 -0.95 2.74 14.43
CA ILE A 338 -2.38 2.46 14.21
C ILE A 338 -2.96 3.44 13.18
N ASN A 339 -2.77 4.75 13.40
CA ASN A 339 -3.33 5.80 12.54
C ASN A 339 -2.76 5.79 11.12
N LYS A 340 -1.53 5.29 10.94
CA LYS A 340 -0.90 5.19 9.61
C LYS A 340 -1.62 4.21 8.68
N VAL A 341 -2.21 3.14 9.22
CA VAL A 341 -2.77 2.05 8.41
C VAL A 341 -4.27 1.85 8.57
N LEU A 342 -4.87 2.40 9.62
CA LEU A 342 -6.32 2.37 9.83
C LEU A 342 -6.96 3.74 9.60
N PRO A 343 -8.19 3.79 9.04
CA PRO A 343 -9.02 4.99 9.01
C PRO A 343 -9.29 5.48 10.43
N ASN A 344 -9.49 6.78 10.61
CA ASN A 344 -9.69 7.41 11.91
C ASN A 344 -10.79 6.71 12.75
N GLU A 345 -11.93 6.37 12.14
CA GLU A 345 -13.05 5.72 12.82
C GLU A 345 -12.74 4.30 13.31
N LEU A 346 -11.87 3.56 12.62
CA LEU A 346 -11.42 2.23 13.07
C LEU A 346 -10.24 2.35 14.04
N ALA A 347 -9.33 3.30 13.81
CA ALA A 347 -8.20 3.55 14.67
C ALA A 347 -8.65 3.91 16.10
N LYS A 348 -9.65 4.79 16.25
CA LYS A 348 -10.23 5.16 17.56
C LYS A 348 -10.72 3.96 18.36
N LYS A 349 -11.23 2.92 17.69
CA LYS A 349 -11.76 1.71 18.36
C LYS A 349 -10.69 0.87 19.03
N ILE A 350 -9.43 0.92 18.59
CA ILE A 350 -8.34 0.09 19.14
C ILE A 350 -7.14 0.89 19.65
N ALA A 351 -7.22 2.22 19.58
CA ALA A 351 -6.17 3.11 20.04
C ALA A 351 -5.93 2.99 21.55
N ILE A 352 -4.77 3.51 21.97
CA ILE A 352 -4.53 3.84 23.37
C ILE A 352 -5.04 5.25 23.59
N ASP A 353 -6.05 5.38 24.44
CA ASP A 353 -6.65 6.66 24.79
C ASP A 353 -6.17 7.13 26.15
N SER A 354 -6.34 8.41 26.43
CA SER A 354 -5.84 9.03 27.64
C SER A 354 -6.70 10.18 28.11
N ASN A 355 -6.82 10.35 29.43
CA ASN A 355 -7.48 11.48 30.05
C ASN A 355 -6.54 12.10 31.09
N ASN A 356 -6.36 13.41 31.03
CA ASN A 356 -5.53 14.15 31.98
C ASN A 356 -6.42 14.88 32.99
N GLN A 357 -6.20 14.62 34.27
CA GLN A 357 -6.89 15.28 35.38
C GLN A 357 -5.86 15.78 36.39
N SER A 358 -5.72 17.10 36.47
CA SER A 358 -4.82 17.80 37.40
C SER A 358 -3.35 17.35 37.30
N PHE A 359 -2.93 16.37 38.10
CA PHE A 359 -1.55 15.88 38.21
C PHE A 359 -1.39 14.42 37.77
N GLU A 360 -2.46 13.81 37.24
CA GLU A 360 -2.49 12.40 36.85
C GLU A 360 -2.99 12.25 35.41
N THR A 361 -2.39 11.31 34.69
CA THR A 361 -2.88 10.89 33.38
C THR A 361 -3.36 9.46 33.45
N SER A 362 -4.61 9.22 33.09
CA SER A 362 -5.14 7.87 32.91
C SER A 362 -4.92 7.40 31.48
N TYR A 363 -4.56 6.13 31.27
CA TYR A 363 -4.43 5.48 29.96
C TYR A 363 -5.25 4.20 29.89
N TRP A 364 -5.86 3.89 28.75
CA TRP A 364 -6.59 2.63 28.54
C TRP A 364 -6.63 2.24 27.07
N LEU A 365 -6.92 0.97 26.79
CA LEU A 365 -7.20 0.48 25.45
C LEU A 365 -8.66 0.76 25.08
N SER A 366 -8.88 1.55 24.03
CA SER A 366 -10.23 1.85 23.53
C SER A 366 -10.98 0.61 23.04
N ALA A 367 -10.28 -0.48 22.74
CA ALA A 367 -10.90 -1.74 22.36
C ALA A 367 -11.88 -2.23 23.44
N VAL A 368 -11.53 -2.05 24.72
CA VAL A 368 -12.40 -2.45 25.84
C VAL A 368 -13.64 -1.56 25.93
N THR A 369 -13.49 -0.25 25.75
CA THR A 369 -14.62 0.69 25.83
C THR A 369 -15.58 0.58 24.65
N HIS A 370 -15.08 0.14 23.50
CA HIS A 370 -15.89 -0.09 22.29
C HIS A 370 -16.41 -1.54 22.17
N ASN A 371 -16.27 -2.36 23.23
CA ASN A 371 -16.66 -3.77 23.24
C ASN A 371 -16.04 -4.59 22.10
N ILE A 372 -14.83 -4.23 21.67
CA ILE A 372 -14.06 -5.00 20.70
C ILE A 372 -13.45 -6.19 21.45
N LYS A 373 -13.78 -7.41 21.01
CA LYS A 373 -13.17 -8.62 21.56
C LYS A 373 -11.67 -8.60 21.26
N ILE A 374 -10.84 -8.78 22.29
CA ILE A 374 -9.39 -8.89 22.17
C ILE A 374 -8.99 -10.35 22.33
N ASN A 375 -8.46 -10.95 21.27
CA ASN A 375 -7.93 -12.30 21.28
C ASN A 375 -6.41 -12.22 21.33
N ILE A 376 -5.78 -12.85 22.32
CA ILE A 376 -4.33 -12.84 22.48
C ILE A 376 -3.80 -14.24 22.21
N THR A 377 -2.92 -14.37 21.23
CA THR A 377 -2.18 -15.60 20.93
C THR A 377 -0.73 -15.44 21.35
N ALA A 378 -0.25 -16.37 22.16
CA ALA A 378 1.12 -16.41 22.67
C ALA A 378 2.12 -16.92 21.62
#